data_AF-A0A6N7PTZ0-F1
#
_entry.id   AF-A0A6N7PTZ0-F1
#
_cell.length_a   1.000
_cell.length_b   1.000
_cell.length_c   1.000
_cell.angle_alpha   90.00
_cell.angle_beta   90.00
_cell.angle_gamma   90.00
#
_symmetry.space_group_name_H-M   'P 1'
#
loop_
_entity.id
_entity.type
_entity.pdbx_description
1 polymer ?
#
loop_
_entity_poly.entity_id
_entity_poly.type
_entity_poly.pdbx_seq_one_letter_code
_entity_poly.pdbx_strand_id
1 'polypeptide(L)'
;MTQTDKPNHVHVPRASRRARLFLFLSALSTACLAPLASAGAADAEALLKEGKKLVTEKKYDEACPKIAESYKLAPSPATLLDLALCHEKQGKLATAWGEMLDAETDARKAGRADIETRARANSKALEPKLPRVTVTVAANTPGIEIAIDGQKIDVGALGKGRPIDPGEHKIVASAPGRKPFETTLNLGKAERKTVVVPALAEDGSAAAATPDKAPDKPAGQDGAAAGQAGGTTNVNTDGGGGAAGDTKPKDKPEEPDDGKGPIHRAKRLVVDVGAFGGGQLFFGGGTVDALSSLTYEYRITYPLGGEAAEYKACDASACYATVDPAIGVPVGGQVFVGYALTEKMHLGGRFFGSYLVTGGYSLLVGPALSVRVNDRLWVGGTLVVGFGGQNATINGARGEVPSEWVDLNGGDEVELQLNRTIPAENETGFGFSFGASAEVSFALAEFGKGKSITTGSLVASAWPTFLKTWNGYAIALPIGVGYRFH
;
A
#
# COMPACT_ATOMS: atom_id res chain seq x y z
N MET A 1 -48.57 -76.71 -23.61
CA MET A 1 -50.03 -76.72 -23.33
C MET A 1 -50.20 -75.87 -22.08
N THR A 2 -50.91 -74.75 -22.00
CA THR A 2 -52.05 -74.17 -22.74
C THR A 2 -52.15 -72.71 -22.26
N GLN A 3 -52.23 -71.71 -23.15
CA GLN A 3 -53.46 -70.94 -23.49
C GLN A 3 -53.98 -70.11 -22.31
N THR A 4 -54.05 -68.78 -22.37
CA THR A 4 -55.16 -67.95 -22.91
C THR A 4 -54.79 -66.47 -22.67
N ASP A 5 -55.36 -65.42 -23.27
CA ASP A 5 -56.05 -65.06 -24.51
C ASP A 5 -56.20 -63.50 -24.41
N LYS A 6 -56.42 -62.81 -25.53
CA LYS A 6 -56.30 -61.34 -25.74
C LYS A 6 -57.21 -60.44 -24.87
N PRO A 7 -57.06 -59.10 -24.95
CA PRO A 7 -58.00 -58.36 -25.80
C PRO A 7 -57.42 -57.22 -26.66
N ASN A 8 -58.27 -56.80 -27.61
CA ASN A 8 -58.04 -55.91 -28.75
C ASN A 8 -58.02 -54.40 -28.45
N HIS A 9 -57.39 -53.71 -29.40
CA HIS A 9 -57.23 -52.29 -29.71
C HIS A 9 -58.39 -51.30 -29.48
N VAL A 10 -58.03 -50.05 -29.15
CA VAL A 10 -58.68 -48.82 -29.69
C VAL A 10 -57.62 -47.72 -29.98
N HIS A 11 -57.92 -46.95 -31.03
CA HIS A 11 -57.16 -45.92 -31.75
C HIS A 11 -56.47 -44.79 -30.98
N VAL A 12 -55.33 -44.32 -31.53
CA VAL A 12 -54.83 -42.94 -31.40
C VAL A 12 -54.47 -42.39 -32.79
N PRO A 13 -54.91 -41.17 -33.16
CA PRO A 13 -54.79 -40.62 -34.50
C PRO A 13 -53.40 -40.06 -34.83
N ARG A 14 -53.09 -40.03 -36.13
CA ARG A 14 -51.96 -39.32 -36.75
C ARG A 14 -52.22 -37.81 -36.75
N ALA A 15 -51.23 -37.00 -36.34
CA ALA A 15 -51.09 -35.64 -36.85
C ALA A 15 -49.62 -35.14 -36.83
N SER A 16 -49.16 -34.78 -38.03
CA SER A 16 -48.11 -33.83 -38.41
C SER A 16 -46.82 -33.76 -37.58
N ARG A 17 -45.67 -34.21 -38.09
CA ARG A 17 -44.80 -33.45 -39.04
C ARG A 17 -44.70 -31.96 -38.71
N ARG A 18 -43.80 -31.58 -37.79
CA ARG A 18 -42.91 -30.39 -37.84
C ARG A 18 -42.06 -30.36 -36.56
N ALA A 19 -40.86 -29.83 -36.67
CA ALA A 19 -39.85 -29.66 -35.61
C ALA A 19 -39.02 -30.91 -35.23
N ARG A 20 -38.13 -31.34 -36.13
CA ARG A 20 -36.87 -32.01 -35.77
C ARG A 20 -35.73 -31.38 -36.56
N LEU A 21 -35.24 -30.24 -36.10
CA LEU A 21 -33.91 -29.73 -36.47
C LEU A 21 -33.44 -28.66 -35.48
N PHE A 22 -33.19 -29.00 -34.22
CA PHE A 22 -32.37 -28.19 -33.30
C PHE A 22 -32.04 -29.04 -32.07
N LEU A 23 -31.08 -29.96 -32.18
CA LEU A 23 -30.50 -30.65 -31.01
C LEU A 23 -29.23 -31.41 -31.39
N PHE A 24 -28.26 -30.73 -32.02
CA PHE A 24 -26.89 -31.25 -32.16
C PHE A 24 -25.90 -30.09 -32.41
N LEU A 25 -25.73 -29.19 -31.44
CA LEU A 25 -24.56 -28.28 -31.40
C LEU A 25 -24.42 -27.59 -30.02
N SER A 26 -24.20 -28.34 -28.94
CA SER A 26 -23.92 -27.72 -27.63
C SER A 26 -23.03 -28.55 -26.71
N ALA A 27 -22.05 -29.27 -27.27
CA ALA A 27 -21.15 -30.11 -26.47
C ALA A 27 -19.68 -30.02 -26.91
N LEU A 28 -19.20 -28.83 -27.29
CA LEU A 28 -17.78 -28.62 -27.58
C LEU A 28 -17.34 -27.15 -27.37
N SER A 29 -17.43 -26.63 -26.15
CA SER A 29 -16.79 -25.34 -25.76
C SER A 29 -16.66 -25.20 -24.23
N THR A 30 -16.14 -26.22 -23.54
CA THR A 30 -15.86 -26.12 -22.10
C THR A 30 -14.59 -26.87 -21.74
N ALA A 31 -13.49 -26.52 -22.40
CA ALA A 31 -12.16 -26.99 -22.00
C ALA A 31 -11.08 -26.02 -22.49
N CYS A 32 -11.02 -24.81 -21.92
CA CYS A 32 -9.75 -24.09 -21.66
C CYS A 32 -10.01 -22.80 -20.85
N LEU A 33 -10.43 -22.95 -19.59
CA LEU A 33 -10.12 -21.96 -18.56
C LEU A 33 -9.51 -22.74 -17.39
N ALA A 34 -8.24 -23.10 -17.53
CA ALA A 34 -7.43 -23.29 -16.33
C ALA A 34 -7.17 -21.88 -15.76
N PRO A 35 -7.49 -21.61 -14.49
CA PRO A 35 -7.10 -20.35 -13.89
C PRO A 35 -5.58 -20.36 -13.71
N LEU A 36 -4.89 -19.29 -14.16
CA LEU A 36 -3.50 -19.03 -13.79
C LEU A 36 -3.27 -18.99 -12.26
N ALA A 37 -4.34 -18.98 -11.45
CA ALA A 37 -4.31 -19.06 -10.00
C ALA A 37 -3.90 -20.43 -9.43
N SER A 38 -3.95 -21.54 -10.20
CA SER A 38 -3.69 -22.89 -9.63
C SER A 38 -2.20 -23.24 -9.49
N ALA A 39 -1.32 -22.64 -10.30
CA ALA A 39 0.12 -22.93 -10.25
C ALA A 39 0.76 -22.35 -8.98
N GLY A 40 0.49 -21.07 -8.66
CA GLY A 40 1.02 -20.42 -7.47
C GLY A 40 0.51 -21.02 -6.15
N ALA A 41 -0.74 -21.49 -6.12
CA ALA A 41 -1.30 -22.15 -4.93
C ALA A 41 -0.66 -23.53 -4.70
N ALA A 42 -0.45 -24.32 -5.76
CA ALA A 42 0.23 -25.62 -5.66
C ALA A 42 1.69 -25.49 -5.21
N ASP A 43 2.39 -24.46 -5.70
CA ASP A 43 3.78 -24.16 -5.31
C ASP A 43 3.87 -23.71 -3.85
N ALA A 44 2.93 -22.86 -3.38
CA ALA A 44 2.87 -22.42 -2.00
C ALA A 44 2.61 -23.58 -1.02
N GLU A 45 1.71 -24.50 -1.35
CA GLU A 45 1.40 -25.67 -0.52
C GLU A 45 2.59 -26.64 -0.43
N ALA A 46 3.30 -26.86 -1.54
CA ALA A 46 4.49 -27.69 -1.58
C ALA A 46 5.61 -27.13 -0.68
N LEU A 47 5.86 -25.82 -0.77
CA LEU A 47 6.83 -25.11 0.07
C LEU A 47 6.45 -25.15 1.55
N LEU A 48 5.17 -24.98 1.89
CA LEU A 48 4.70 -25.08 3.27
C LEU A 48 4.90 -26.48 3.85
N LYS A 49 4.57 -27.51 3.07
CA LYS A 49 4.72 -28.91 3.48
C LYS A 49 6.19 -29.26 3.72
N GLU A 50 7.07 -28.84 2.82
CA GLU A 50 8.51 -29.05 2.97
C GLU A 50 9.07 -28.28 4.17
N GLY A 51 8.68 -27.00 4.33
CA GLY A 51 9.04 -26.19 5.48
C GLY A 51 8.63 -26.86 6.80
N LYS A 52 7.37 -27.32 6.91
CA LYS A 52 6.88 -28.04 8.11
C LYS A 52 7.65 -29.33 8.37
N LYS A 53 8.01 -30.10 7.34
CA LYS A 53 8.86 -31.28 7.48
C LYS A 53 10.23 -30.90 8.07
N LEU A 54 10.87 -29.86 7.54
CA LEU A 54 12.16 -29.38 8.05
C LEU A 54 12.07 -28.85 9.49
N VAL A 55 10.95 -28.23 9.89
CA VAL A 55 10.69 -27.88 11.30
C VAL A 55 10.68 -29.13 12.19
N THR A 56 10.04 -30.23 11.75
CA THR A 56 10.04 -31.49 12.52
C THR A 56 11.44 -32.12 12.61
N GLU A 57 12.28 -31.90 11.62
CA GLU A 57 13.69 -32.31 11.60
C GLU A 57 14.62 -31.35 12.38
N LYS A 58 14.07 -30.29 12.99
CA LYS A 58 14.80 -29.22 13.70
C LYS A 58 15.78 -28.42 12.83
N LYS A 59 15.59 -28.42 11.51
CA LYS A 59 16.39 -27.68 10.53
C LYS A 59 15.77 -26.31 10.27
N TYR A 60 15.78 -25.44 11.28
CA TYR A 60 15.02 -24.18 11.25
C TYR A 60 15.55 -23.19 10.20
N ASP A 61 16.86 -23.13 9.97
CA ASP A 61 17.48 -22.24 8.98
C ASP A 61 17.07 -22.56 7.55
N GLU A 62 16.77 -23.83 7.25
CA GLU A 62 16.23 -24.27 5.96
C GLU A 62 14.70 -24.20 5.90
N ALA A 63 14.04 -24.42 7.04
CA ALA A 63 12.58 -24.46 7.15
C ALA A 63 11.92 -23.10 7.02
N CYS A 64 12.36 -22.11 7.81
CA CYS A 64 11.66 -20.83 7.90
C CYS A 64 11.64 -20.07 6.56
N PRO A 65 12.72 -20.04 5.75
CA PRO A 65 12.68 -19.43 4.41
C PRO A 65 11.66 -20.07 3.47
N LYS A 66 11.44 -21.39 3.55
CA LYS A 66 10.43 -22.09 2.73
C LYS A 66 9.00 -21.75 3.17
N ILE A 67 8.76 -21.67 4.48
CA ILE A 67 7.46 -21.23 5.01
C ILE A 67 7.22 -19.75 4.65
N ALA A 68 8.25 -18.90 4.70
CA ALA A 68 8.16 -17.51 4.31
C ALA A 68 7.83 -17.35 2.81
N GLU A 69 8.45 -18.13 1.94
CA GLU A 69 8.15 -18.11 0.51
C GLU A 69 6.73 -18.60 0.22
N SER A 70 6.29 -19.66 0.91
CA SER A 70 4.89 -20.09 0.87
C SER A 70 3.93 -18.97 1.28
N TYR A 71 4.22 -18.25 2.37
CA TYR A 71 3.41 -17.13 2.83
C TYR A 71 3.34 -15.99 1.81
N LYS A 72 4.46 -15.66 1.13
CA LYS A 72 4.45 -14.64 0.08
C LYS A 72 3.57 -15.03 -1.11
N LEU A 73 3.61 -16.32 -1.50
CA LEU A 73 2.83 -16.83 -2.62
C LEU A 73 1.34 -16.95 -2.30
N ALA A 74 1.00 -17.36 -1.08
CA ALA A 74 -0.37 -17.50 -0.60
C ALA A 74 -0.50 -17.03 0.87
N PRO A 75 -0.68 -15.71 1.09
CA PRO A 75 -0.80 -15.17 2.44
C PRO A 75 -1.99 -15.77 3.20
N SER A 76 -1.73 -16.31 4.39
CA SER A 76 -2.79 -16.76 5.29
C SER A 76 -2.37 -16.60 6.76
N PRO A 77 -3.32 -16.33 7.69
CA PRO A 77 -3.00 -16.21 9.11
C PRO A 77 -2.39 -17.49 9.69
N ALA A 78 -2.80 -18.66 9.17
CA ALA A 78 -2.27 -19.95 9.61
C ALA A 78 -0.80 -20.13 9.18
N THR A 79 -0.48 -19.78 7.92
CA THR A 79 0.90 -19.86 7.41
C THR A 79 1.81 -18.85 8.12
N LEU A 80 1.31 -17.64 8.42
CA LEU A 80 2.06 -16.64 9.19
C LEU A 80 2.34 -17.11 10.62
N LEU A 81 1.36 -17.73 11.28
CA LEU A 81 1.57 -18.33 12.59
C LEU A 81 2.60 -19.47 12.54
N ASP A 82 2.58 -20.31 11.50
CA ASP A 82 3.57 -21.37 11.32
C ASP A 82 4.98 -20.79 11.09
N LEU A 83 5.11 -19.68 10.35
CA LEU A 83 6.37 -18.96 10.16
C LEU A 83 6.89 -18.40 11.49
N ALA A 84 6.03 -17.75 12.26
CA ALA A 84 6.36 -17.18 13.55
C ALA A 84 6.87 -18.24 14.54
N LEU A 85 6.20 -19.40 14.60
CA LEU A 85 6.62 -20.53 15.41
C LEU A 85 7.97 -21.10 14.93
N CYS A 86 8.25 -21.07 13.63
CA CYS A 86 9.56 -21.43 13.10
C CYS A 86 10.65 -20.44 13.56
N HIS A 87 10.41 -19.13 13.45
CA HIS A 87 11.33 -18.09 13.91
C HIS A 87 11.58 -18.14 15.42
N GLU A 88 10.58 -18.50 16.23
CA GLU A 88 10.76 -18.74 17.67
C GLU A 88 11.80 -19.85 17.91
N LYS A 89 11.71 -20.97 17.17
CA LYS A 89 12.66 -22.08 17.27
C LYS A 89 14.04 -21.74 16.71
N GLN A 90 14.11 -20.85 15.72
CA GLN A 90 15.35 -20.28 15.20
C GLN A 90 16.03 -19.32 16.21
N GLY A 91 15.30 -18.87 17.23
CA GLY A 91 15.80 -17.93 18.24
C GLY A 91 15.55 -16.46 17.91
N LYS A 92 14.83 -16.16 16.82
CA LYS A 92 14.39 -14.81 16.44
C LYS A 92 13.10 -14.44 17.19
N LEU A 93 13.24 -14.18 18.49
CA LEU A 93 12.12 -14.04 19.41
C LEU A 93 11.26 -12.80 19.16
N ALA A 94 11.86 -11.65 18.83
CA ALA A 94 11.12 -10.42 18.54
C ALA A 94 10.44 -10.49 17.17
N THR A 95 11.12 -11.07 16.17
CA THR A 95 10.51 -11.33 14.87
C THR A 95 9.30 -12.25 15.01
N ALA A 96 9.45 -13.39 15.69
CA ALA A 96 8.37 -14.32 15.94
C ALA A 96 7.20 -13.68 16.69
N TRP A 97 7.48 -12.86 17.71
CA TRP A 97 6.43 -12.18 18.47
C TRP A 97 5.63 -11.19 17.60
N GLY A 98 6.31 -10.39 16.76
CA GLY A 98 5.64 -9.49 15.82
C GLY A 98 4.74 -10.25 14.84
N GLU A 99 5.27 -11.31 14.22
CA GLU A 99 4.50 -12.14 13.29
C GLU A 99 3.30 -12.85 13.96
N MET A 100 3.39 -13.20 15.26
CA MET A 100 2.26 -13.73 16.01
C MET A 100 1.15 -12.68 16.24
N LEU A 101 1.50 -11.41 16.48
CA LEU A 101 0.52 -10.32 16.62
C LEU A 101 -0.18 -10.02 15.29
N ASP A 102 0.57 -10.07 14.20
CA ASP A 102 0.03 -9.91 12.84
C ASP A 102 -0.90 -11.09 12.51
N ALA A 103 -0.47 -12.33 12.80
CA ALA A 103 -1.28 -13.52 12.60
C ALA A 103 -2.58 -13.52 13.44
N GLU A 104 -2.52 -13.02 14.69
CA GLU A 104 -3.70 -12.83 15.54
C GLU A 104 -4.68 -11.84 14.87
N THR A 105 -4.16 -10.69 14.44
CA THR A 105 -4.96 -9.64 13.81
C THR A 105 -5.62 -10.11 12.52
N ASP A 106 -4.87 -10.82 11.67
CA ASP A 106 -5.38 -11.32 10.40
C ASP A 106 -6.34 -12.50 10.60
N ALA A 107 -6.12 -13.35 11.61
CA ALA A 107 -7.05 -14.42 11.96
C ALA A 107 -8.39 -13.87 12.45
N ARG A 108 -8.37 -12.82 13.28
CA ARG A 108 -9.58 -12.12 13.73
C ARG A 108 -10.36 -11.53 12.56
N LYS A 109 -9.69 -10.83 11.64
CA LYS A 109 -10.31 -10.30 10.41
C LYS A 109 -10.92 -11.40 9.53
N ALA A 110 -10.29 -12.57 9.49
CA ALA A 110 -10.73 -13.72 8.70
C ALA A 110 -11.76 -14.62 9.40
N GLY A 111 -12.20 -14.29 10.63
CA GLY A 111 -13.13 -15.14 11.41
C GLY A 111 -12.54 -16.49 11.83
N ARG A 112 -11.21 -16.60 11.90
CA ARG A 112 -10.47 -17.82 12.23
C ARG A 112 -10.09 -17.87 13.71
N ALA A 113 -11.10 -18.05 14.57
CA ALA A 113 -10.94 -18.05 16.02
C ALA A 113 -9.91 -19.10 16.54
N ASP A 114 -9.75 -20.21 15.83
CA ASP A 114 -8.75 -21.24 16.13
C ASP A 114 -7.31 -20.73 16.00
N ILE A 115 -7.03 -19.96 14.95
CA ILE A 115 -5.71 -19.37 14.71
C ILE A 115 -5.51 -18.15 15.61
N GLU A 116 -6.52 -17.30 15.77
CA GLU A 116 -6.46 -16.13 16.66
C GLU A 116 -6.07 -16.54 18.08
N THR A 117 -6.78 -17.53 18.64
CA THR A 117 -6.53 -18.01 20.01
C THR A 117 -5.11 -18.57 20.15
N ARG A 118 -4.64 -19.32 19.15
CA ARG A 118 -3.28 -19.87 19.16
C ARG A 118 -2.22 -18.78 19.03
N ALA A 119 -2.39 -17.83 18.13
CA ALA A 119 -1.46 -16.72 17.94
C ALA A 119 -1.34 -15.87 19.20
N ARG A 120 -2.49 -15.49 19.80
CA ARG A 120 -2.59 -14.79 21.09
C ARG A 120 -1.90 -15.53 22.23
N ALA A 121 -2.11 -16.84 22.32
CA ALA A 121 -1.51 -17.64 23.39
C ALA A 121 0.03 -17.72 23.26
N ASN A 122 0.54 -17.88 22.04
CA ASN A 122 1.98 -17.96 21.79
C ASN A 122 2.67 -16.58 21.97
N SER A 123 2.06 -15.49 21.50
CA SER A 123 2.60 -14.14 21.68
C SER A 123 2.71 -13.77 23.16
N LYS A 124 1.67 -14.04 23.96
CA LYS A 124 1.69 -13.85 25.43
C LYS A 124 2.75 -14.71 26.12
N ALA A 125 2.95 -15.95 25.69
CA ALA A 125 3.97 -16.83 26.28
C ALA A 125 5.40 -16.41 25.91
N LEU A 126 5.57 -15.69 24.81
CA LEU A 126 6.86 -15.24 24.29
C LEU A 126 7.25 -13.85 24.82
N GLU A 127 6.27 -12.97 25.04
CA GLU A 127 6.45 -11.59 25.52
C GLU A 127 7.43 -11.43 26.69
N PRO A 128 7.35 -12.20 27.80
CA PRO A 128 8.27 -12.02 28.93
C PRO A 128 9.72 -12.46 28.62
N LYS A 129 9.96 -13.17 27.51
CA LYS A 129 11.27 -13.69 27.09
C LYS A 129 11.95 -12.79 26.05
N LEU A 130 11.29 -11.72 25.62
CA LEU A 130 11.80 -10.81 24.59
C LEU A 130 12.99 -10.02 25.12
N PRO A 131 14.14 -10.04 24.41
CA PRO A 131 15.16 -9.03 24.61
C PRO A 131 14.59 -7.65 24.26
N ARG A 132 14.97 -6.63 25.03
CA ARG A 132 14.51 -5.24 24.79
C ARG A 132 15.67 -4.26 24.81
N VAL A 133 15.66 -3.33 23.86
CA VAL A 133 16.58 -2.19 23.84
C VAL A 133 15.85 -0.90 24.09
N THR A 134 16.32 -0.19 25.09
CA THR A 134 15.90 1.18 25.37
C THR A 134 16.93 2.13 24.80
N VAL A 135 16.58 2.88 23.76
CA VAL A 135 17.44 3.96 23.26
C VAL A 135 16.98 5.27 23.88
N THR A 136 17.91 6.02 24.45
CA THR A 136 17.68 7.37 24.97
C THR A 136 18.64 8.35 24.32
N VAL A 137 18.24 9.62 24.19
CA VAL A 137 19.09 10.70 23.68
C VAL A 137 19.49 11.62 24.83
N ALA A 138 20.77 11.91 24.96
CA ALA A 138 21.29 12.77 26.03
C ALA A 138 20.94 14.25 25.82
N ALA A 139 20.74 14.67 24.57
CA ALA A 139 20.33 16.02 24.21
C ALA A 139 19.34 15.99 23.05
N ASN A 140 18.31 16.83 23.12
CA ASN A 140 17.35 17.00 22.04
C ASN A 140 18.05 17.67 20.85
N THR A 141 18.34 16.91 19.80
CA THR A 141 19.04 17.37 18.60
C THR A 141 18.02 17.52 17.48
N PRO A 142 17.78 18.74 16.94
CA PRO A 142 16.79 18.93 15.87
C PRO A 142 17.11 18.08 14.65
N GLY A 143 16.09 17.39 14.13
CA GLY A 143 16.24 16.51 12.96
C GLY A 143 17.06 15.25 13.21
N ILE A 144 17.21 14.81 14.47
CA ILE A 144 17.87 13.54 14.79
C ILE A 144 17.08 12.36 14.23
N GLU A 145 17.74 11.51 13.46
CA GLU A 145 17.26 10.21 13.02
C GLU A 145 18.06 9.14 13.76
N ILE A 146 17.38 8.13 14.29
CA ILE A 146 18.02 6.96 14.89
C ILE A 146 17.60 5.73 14.10
N ALA A 147 18.53 4.83 13.85
CA ALA A 147 18.28 3.55 13.20
C ALA A 147 18.90 2.41 14.02
N ILE A 148 18.22 1.27 14.06
CA ILE A 148 18.73 0.00 14.59
C ILE A 148 18.79 -0.97 13.41
N ASP A 149 19.97 -1.48 13.10
CA ASP A 149 20.24 -2.36 11.95
C ASP A 149 19.74 -1.79 10.61
N GLY A 150 19.84 -0.45 10.47
CA GLY A 150 19.39 0.27 9.27
C GLY A 150 17.88 0.57 9.23
N GLN A 151 17.08 0.08 10.18
CA GLN A 151 15.66 0.46 10.30
C GLN A 151 15.51 1.70 11.19
N LYS A 152 14.99 2.79 10.61
CA LYS A 152 14.69 4.03 11.35
C LYS A 152 13.68 3.76 12.47
N ILE A 153 13.94 4.31 13.65
CA ILE A 153 13.02 4.31 14.78
C ILE A 153 12.37 5.68 14.91
N ASP A 154 11.09 5.67 15.26
CA ASP A 154 10.37 6.88 15.64
C ASP A 154 11.00 7.47 16.91
N VAL A 155 11.27 8.78 16.90
CA VAL A 155 11.78 9.50 18.07
C VAL A 155 10.82 9.46 19.26
N GLY A 156 9.51 9.33 19.03
CA GLY A 156 8.47 9.11 20.04
C GLY A 156 8.44 7.68 20.62
N ALA A 157 9.19 6.74 20.02
CA ALA A 157 9.38 5.39 20.55
C ALA A 157 10.63 5.27 21.44
N LEU A 158 11.44 6.33 21.56
CA LEU A 158 12.59 6.37 22.47
C LEU A 158 12.16 6.18 23.92
N GLY A 159 13.01 5.54 24.72
CA GLY A 159 12.75 5.26 26.13
C GLY A 159 11.76 4.13 26.44
N LYS A 160 11.06 3.56 25.45
CA LYS A 160 9.98 2.57 25.66
C LYS A 160 10.42 1.10 25.67
N GLY A 161 11.68 0.81 25.36
CA GLY A 161 12.23 -0.55 25.33
C GLY A 161 11.68 -1.38 24.16
N ARG A 162 12.24 -1.18 22.97
CA ARG A 162 11.86 -1.88 21.73
C ARG A 162 12.28 -3.36 21.81
N PRO A 163 11.37 -4.33 21.55
CA PRO A 163 11.75 -5.72 21.36
C PRO A 163 12.63 -5.88 20.12
N ILE A 164 13.80 -6.50 20.26
CA ILE A 164 14.67 -6.89 19.14
C ILE A 164 15.18 -8.31 19.36
N ASP A 165 15.58 -8.98 18.29
CA ASP A 165 16.07 -10.35 18.37
C ASP A 165 17.35 -10.44 19.21
N PRO A 166 17.72 -11.62 19.75
CA PRO A 166 19.04 -11.80 20.34
C PRO A 166 20.14 -11.71 19.29
N GLY A 167 21.30 -11.17 19.65
CA GLY A 167 22.44 -11.04 18.77
C GLY A 167 23.09 -9.66 18.80
N GLU A 168 23.96 -9.43 17.82
CA GLU A 168 24.64 -8.15 17.62
C GLU A 168 23.73 -7.20 16.82
N HIS A 169 23.56 -5.98 17.32
CA HIS A 169 22.78 -4.92 16.69
C HIS A 169 23.58 -3.63 16.60
N LYS A 170 23.51 -2.97 15.45
CA LYS A 170 24.14 -1.68 15.19
C LYS A 170 23.12 -0.56 15.38
N ILE A 171 23.40 0.37 16.27
CA ILE A 171 22.63 1.60 16.44
C ILE A 171 23.40 2.75 15.78
N VAL A 172 22.70 3.48 14.92
CA VAL A 172 23.22 4.69 14.25
C VAL A 172 22.30 5.85 14.57
N ALA A 173 22.87 6.98 14.97
CA ALA A 173 22.16 8.24 15.12
C ALA A 173 22.80 9.32 14.24
N SER A 174 22.01 10.03 13.46
CA SER A 174 22.46 11.10 12.55
C SER A 174 21.58 12.32 12.68
N ALA A 175 22.11 13.50 12.38
CA ALA A 175 21.33 14.74 12.28
C ALA A 175 21.99 15.68 11.26
N PRO A 176 21.22 16.58 10.61
CA PRO A 176 21.79 17.56 9.68
C PRO A 176 22.89 18.42 10.33
N GLY A 177 24.05 18.51 9.67
CA GLY A 177 25.20 19.30 10.15
C GLY A 177 25.93 18.72 11.37
N ARG A 178 25.68 17.45 11.71
CA ARG A 178 26.30 16.75 12.84
C ARG A 178 26.99 15.46 12.39
N LYS A 179 28.08 15.09 13.06
CA LYS A 179 28.72 13.79 12.88
C LYS A 179 27.79 12.66 13.35
N PRO A 180 27.62 11.58 12.57
CA PRO A 180 26.82 10.44 13.01
C PRO A 180 27.49 9.74 14.18
N PHE A 181 26.68 9.28 15.13
CA PHE A 181 27.09 8.40 16.21
C PHE A 181 26.76 6.96 15.84
N GLU A 182 27.70 6.06 16.06
CA GLU A 182 27.49 4.63 15.86
C GLU A 182 27.91 3.85 17.10
N THR A 183 27.11 2.86 17.48
CA THR A 183 27.45 1.93 18.55
C THR A 183 26.89 0.55 18.27
N THR A 184 27.55 -0.47 18.79
CA THR A 184 27.14 -1.87 18.66
C THR A 184 26.78 -2.40 20.02
N LEU A 185 25.66 -3.12 20.11
CA LEU A 185 25.23 -3.82 21.31
C LEU A 185 25.01 -5.29 20.99
N ASN A 186 25.34 -6.16 21.94
CA ASN A 186 25.02 -7.59 21.85
C ASN A 186 23.95 -7.92 22.90
N LEU A 187 22.85 -8.56 22.53
CA LEU A 187 21.78 -8.97 23.44
C LEU A 187 21.66 -10.48 23.58
N GLY A 188 21.63 -10.94 24.82
CA GLY A 188 21.17 -12.26 25.20
C GLY A 188 19.64 -12.38 25.23
N LYS A 189 19.17 -13.61 25.40
CA LYS A 189 17.74 -13.92 25.56
C LYS A 189 17.18 -13.26 26.82
N ALA A 190 16.00 -12.65 26.72
CA ALA A 190 15.33 -11.90 27.80
C ALA A 190 16.16 -10.75 28.41
N GLU A 191 17.26 -10.33 27.75
CA GLU A 191 18.11 -9.27 28.26
C GLU A 191 17.52 -7.90 27.95
N ARG A 192 17.68 -6.95 28.88
CA ARG A 192 17.31 -5.55 28.67
C ARG A 192 18.56 -4.69 28.70
N LYS A 193 18.80 -3.94 27.61
CA LYS A 193 19.91 -2.98 27.55
C LYS A 193 19.40 -1.58 27.26
N THR A 194 20.08 -0.61 27.86
CA THR A 194 19.85 0.80 27.58
C THR A 194 21.07 1.36 26.85
N VAL A 195 20.83 2.03 25.73
CA VAL A 195 21.86 2.74 24.96
C VAL A 195 21.55 4.22 25.01
N VAL A 196 22.50 4.99 25.54
CA VAL A 196 22.43 6.44 25.59
C VAL A 196 23.18 6.99 24.38
N VAL A 197 22.46 7.60 23.45
CA VAL A 197 23.01 8.35 22.32
C VAL A 197 23.49 9.72 22.86
N PRO A 198 24.79 10.03 22.80
CA PRO A 198 25.30 11.31 23.28
C PRO A 198 24.85 12.47 22.37
N ALA A 199 25.05 13.70 22.82
CA ALA A 199 24.89 14.86 21.96
C ALA A 199 25.82 14.74 20.74
N LEU A 200 25.26 14.79 19.53
CA LEU A 200 26.05 14.65 18.31
C LEU A 200 26.96 15.88 18.15
N ALA A 201 28.26 15.63 17.93
CA ALA A 201 29.22 16.70 17.72
C ALA A 201 28.89 17.46 16.42
N GLU A 202 29.06 18.77 16.44
CA GLU A 202 28.99 19.57 15.21
C GLU A 202 30.05 19.07 14.24
N ASP A 203 29.65 18.88 12.98
CA ASP A 203 30.64 18.81 11.93
C ASP A 203 31.28 20.19 11.87
N GLY A 204 32.54 20.30 12.31
CA GLY A 204 33.35 21.51 12.24
C GLY A 204 33.69 21.94 10.80
N SER A 205 32.76 21.75 9.86
CA SER A 205 32.80 22.24 8.49
C SER A 205 31.54 23.07 8.24
N ALA A 206 31.49 24.23 8.90
CA ALA A 206 30.66 25.36 8.51
C ALA A 206 31.48 26.65 8.66
N ALA A 207 32.45 26.81 7.75
CA ALA A 207 32.96 28.09 7.29
C ALA A 207 33.26 27.87 5.79
N ALA A 208 32.61 28.50 4.81
CA ALA A 208 31.86 29.74 4.80
C ALA A 208 30.72 29.68 3.76
N ALA A 209 29.55 30.20 4.13
CA ALA A 209 28.59 30.72 3.18
C ALA A 209 28.14 32.10 3.69
N THR A 210 28.95 33.12 3.38
CA THR A 210 28.48 34.51 3.42
C THR A 210 27.69 34.81 2.15
N PRO A 211 26.64 35.65 2.22
CA PRO A 211 25.89 36.06 1.04
C PRO A 211 26.62 37.15 0.24
N ASP A 212 26.47 37.02 -1.08
CA ASP A 212 26.49 38.07 -2.12
C ASP A 212 27.83 38.65 -2.61
N LYS A 213 28.17 38.37 -3.88
CA LYS A 213 28.46 39.37 -4.94
C LYS A 213 28.73 38.69 -6.30
N ALA A 214 28.02 39.12 -7.32
CA ALA A 214 28.21 38.76 -8.72
C ALA A 214 29.66 38.99 -9.24
N PRO A 215 30.07 38.30 -10.31
CA PRO A 215 31.06 38.84 -11.22
C PRO A 215 30.53 39.01 -12.64
N ASP A 216 30.57 40.27 -13.07
CA ASP A 216 30.72 40.67 -14.46
C ASP A 216 32.07 40.21 -15.05
N LYS A 217 32.08 40.17 -16.39
CA LYS A 217 33.16 39.85 -17.35
C LYS A 217 34.48 40.65 -17.16
N PRO A 218 35.63 40.12 -17.62
CA PRO A 218 36.38 40.74 -18.75
C PRO A 218 37.00 39.68 -19.70
N ALA A 219 36.91 39.74 -21.05
CA ALA A 219 37.75 40.48 -22.04
C ALA A 219 39.27 40.42 -21.74
N GLY A 220 40.19 39.95 -22.60
CA GLY A 220 40.15 39.37 -23.95
C GLY A 220 41.60 39.09 -24.47
N GLN A 221 41.68 38.43 -25.65
CA GLN A 221 42.72 38.54 -26.71
C GLN A 221 44.15 37.97 -26.44
N ASP A 222 44.84 37.20 -27.31
CA ASP A 222 44.93 37.17 -28.78
C ASP A 222 45.38 35.81 -29.38
N GLY A 223 44.95 35.54 -30.63
CA GLY A 223 45.83 35.11 -31.74
C GLY A 223 46.18 33.62 -31.98
N ALA A 224 45.56 33.00 -33.01
CA ALA A 224 46.21 32.43 -34.21
C ALA A 224 45.54 31.15 -34.79
N ALA A 225 44.75 31.38 -35.86
CA ALA A 225 44.70 30.72 -37.18
C ALA A 225 44.57 29.19 -37.44
N ALA A 226 43.77 28.95 -38.51
CA ALA A 226 43.66 27.80 -39.43
C ALA A 226 42.78 26.61 -38.98
N GLY A 227 41.85 26.08 -39.76
CA GLY A 227 41.46 26.32 -41.15
C GLY A 227 40.12 25.60 -41.48
N GLN A 228 39.55 25.96 -42.63
CA GLN A 228 38.17 25.75 -43.06
C GLN A 228 37.76 24.32 -43.46
N ALA A 229 36.43 24.18 -43.39
CA ALA A 229 35.50 23.26 -44.03
C ALA A 229 35.79 22.74 -45.45
N GLY A 230 35.18 21.58 -45.74
CA GLY A 230 34.40 21.39 -46.97
C GLY A 230 34.77 20.16 -47.81
N GLY A 231 33.74 19.44 -48.29
CA GLY A 231 33.80 18.81 -49.62
C GLY A 231 33.68 17.29 -49.69
N THR A 232 32.51 16.86 -50.13
CA THR A 232 32.14 15.59 -50.80
C THR A 232 33.16 15.02 -51.79
N THR A 233 33.24 13.67 -51.89
CA THR A 233 32.97 12.88 -53.13
C THR A 233 33.12 11.36 -52.90
N ASN A 234 32.26 10.61 -53.59
CA ASN A 234 32.26 9.15 -53.75
C ASN A 234 33.49 8.65 -54.55
N VAL A 235 33.83 7.36 -54.44
CA VAL A 235 33.79 6.34 -55.52
C VAL A 235 34.47 5.02 -55.07
N ASN A 236 33.74 3.93 -55.34
CA ASN A 236 34.06 2.50 -55.48
C ASN A 236 35.42 1.92 -55.06
N THR A 237 35.35 0.73 -54.44
CA THR A 237 36.12 -0.44 -54.88
C THR A 237 35.32 -1.73 -54.68
N ASP A 238 35.28 -2.52 -55.75
CA ASP A 238 34.70 -3.86 -55.87
C ASP A 238 35.39 -4.91 -54.98
N GLY A 239 34.71 -6.03 -54.74
CA GLY A 239 35.34 -7.29 -54.33
C GLY A 239 34.38 -8.30 -53.70
N GLY A 240 33.88 -9.25 -54.50
CA GLY A 240 32.82 -10.20 -54.14
C GLY A 240 33.23 -11.43 -53.31
N GLY A 241 32.23 -12.28 -53.07
CA GLY A 241 32.40 -13.62 -52.50
C GLY A 241 31.12 -14.11 -51.80
N GLY A 242 30.32 -14.94 -52.47
CA GLY A 242 29.04 -15.44 -51.95
C GLY A 242 29.15 -16.69 -51.08
N ALA A 243 28.04 -17.01 -50.39
CA ALA A 243 27.62 -18.37 -50.09
C ALA A 243 26.13 -18.38 -49.67
N ALA A 244 25.43 -19.43 -50.11
CA ALA A 244 23.99 -19.66 -50.01
C ALA A 244 23.52 -20.11 -48.61
N GLY A 245 22.22 -19.97 -48.33
CA GLY A 245 21.56 -20.73 -47.27
C GLY A 245 20.28 -20.12 -46.71
N ASP A 246 19.15 -20.70 -47.09
CA ASP A 246 17.91 -20.87 -46.32
C ASP A 246 16.91 -19.70 -46.17
N THR A 247 15.88 -19.79 -47.03
CA THR A 247 14.62 -19.06 -46.97
C THR A 247 13.74 -19.54 -45.82
N LYS A 248 13.58 -18.69 -44.80
CA LYS A 248 12.40 -18.66 -43.91
C LYS A 248 11.51 -17.49 -44.37
N PRO A 249 10.17 -17.59 -44.37
CA PRO A 249 9.32 -16.47 -44.77
C PRO A 249 9.56 -15.32 -43.80
N LYS A 250 10.11 -14.20 -44.29
CA LYS A 250 10.18 -12.96 -43.52
C LYS A 250 8.74 -12.50 -43.29
N ASP A 251 8.37 -12.37 -42.03
CA ASP A 251 7.27 -11.50 -41.63
C ASP A 251 7.43 -10.17 -42.38
N LYS A 252 6.31 -9.65 -42.89
CA LYS A 252 6.29 -8.38 -43.63
C LYS A 252 7.13 -7.35 -42.87
N PRO A 253 8.04 -6.62 -43.52
CA PRO A 253 8.68 -5.48 -42.89
C PRO A 253 7.58 -4.55 -42.37
N GLU A 254 7.61 -4.22 -41.08
CA GLU A 254 6.82 -3.09 -40.57
C GLU A 254 7.17 -1.89 -41.45
N GLU A 255 6.15 -1.31 -42.06
CA GLU A 255 6.26 -0.07 -42.84
C GLU A 255 6.97 0.99 -41.99
N PRO A 256 7.87 1.80 -42.57
CA PRO A 256 8.48 2.92 -41.85
C PRO A 256 7.38 3.83 -41.28
N ASP A 257 7.34 3.99 -39.96
CA ASP A 257 6.39 4.86 -39.26
C ASP A 257 6.58 6.30 -39.74
N ASP A 258 5.66 6.76 -40.60
CA ASP A 258 5.66 8.12 -41.15
C ASP A 258 5.34 9.19 -40.10
N GLY A 259 5.13 8.76 -38.85
CA GLY A 259 4.81 9.65 -37.74
C GLY A 259 3.42 10.26 -37.84
N LYS A 260 2.57 9.83 -38.79
CA LYS A 260 1.24 10.42 -39.04
C LYS A 260 0.11 9.67 -38.34
N GLY A 261 0.38 9.02 -37.20
CA GLY A 261 -0.63 8.37 -36.38
C GLY A 261 -1.36 9.32 -35.44
N PRO A 262 -2.61 9.02 -35.05
CA PRO A 262 -3.32 9.77 -34.00
C PRO A 262 -2.57 9.68 -32.66
N ILE A 263 -2.63 10.76 -31.88
CA ILE A 263 -1.96 10.90 -30.58
C ILE A 263 -2.53 9.89 -29.58
N HIS A 264 -3.85 9.70 -29.59
CA HIS A 264 -4.56 8.71 -28.77
C HIS A 264 -4.68 7.40 -29.53
N ARG A 265 -4.09 6.32 -29.02
CA ARG A 265 -4.17 4.99 -29.65
C ARG A 265 -4.56 3.91 -28.67
N ALA A 266 -5.41 3.00 -29.15
CA ALA A 266 -5.70 1.77 -28.44
C ALA A 266 -4.45 0.88 -28.33
N LYS A 267 -4.49 -0.04 -27.37
CA LYS A 267 -3.51 -1.09 -27.10
C LYS A 267 -2.13 -0.56 -26.68
N ARG A 268 -2.09 0.49 -25.87
CA ARG A 268 -0.87 1.13 -25.38
C ARG A 268 -0.86 1.35 -23.88
N LEU A 269 0.34 1.40 -23.31
CA LEU A 269 0.56 1.84 -21.94
C LEU A 269 0.36 3.36 -21.87
N VAL A 270 -0.43 3.79 -20.89
CA VAL A 270 -0.67 5.20 -20.57
C VAL A 270 -0.13 5.47 -19.19
N VAL A 271 0.66 6.53 -19.06
CA VAL A 271 1.19 7.00 -17.78
C VAL A 271 0.83 8.46 -17.62
N ASP A 272 0.25 8.84 -16.49
CA ASP A 272 -0.09 10.23 -16.17
C ASP A 272 0.53 10.59 -14.83
N VAL A 273 1.40 11.60 -14.82
CA VAL A 273 2.11 12.06 -13.62
C VAL A 273 1.84 13.54 -13.45
N GLY A 274 1.42 13.94 -12.25
CA GLY A 274 1.14 15.35 -11.98
C GLY A 274 1.30 15.73 -10.53
N ALA A 275 1.41 17.03 -10.30
CA ALA A 275 1.36 17.64 -8.98
C ALA A 275 -0.01 18.29 -8.77
N PHE A 276 -0.48 18.30 -7.53
CA PHE A 276 -1.74 18.92 -7.16
C PHE A 276 -1.64 19.68 -5.84
N GLY A 277 -2.53 20.65 -5.69
CA GLY A 277 -2.91 21.25 -4.42
C GLY A 277 -4.41 21.09 -4.22
N GLY A 278 -4.98 21.56 -3.11
CA GLY A 278 -6.44 21.55 -2.96
C GLY A 278 -6.92 21.94 -1.59
N GLY A 279 -8.19 21.66 -1.34
CA GLY A 279 -8.80 21.71 -0.02
C GLY A 279 -9.26 20.32 0.42
N GLN A 280 -9.16 20.04 1.70
CA GLN A 280 -9.70 18.85 2.35
C GLN A 280 -10.51 19.27 3.57
N LEU A 281 -11.65 18.63 3.77
CA LEU A 281 -12.45 18.72 4.99
C LEU A 281 -12.56 17.33 5.58
N PHE A 282 -12.25 17.23 6.87
CA PHE A 282 -12.44 16.01 7.63
C PHE A 282 -13.53 16.23 8.67
N PHE A 283 -14.42 15.25 8.76
CA PHE A 283 -15.50 15.22 9.71
C PHE A 283 -15.46 13.88 10.43
N GLY A 284 -15.46 13.90 11.75
CA GLY A 284 -15.51 12.70 12.56
C GLY A 284 -14.23 12.47 13.32
N GLY A 285 -14.22 11.38 14.09
CA GLY A 285 -13.19 11.08 15.06
C GLY A 285 -12.00 10.29 14.51
N GLY A 286 -11.00 10.11 15.36
CA GLY A 286 -9.84 9.27 15.09
C GLY A 286 -9.36 8.57 16.36
N THR A 287 -8.61 7.49 16.19
CA THR A 287 -7.83 6.93 17.29
C THR A 287 -6.72 7.92 17.61
N VAL A 288 -6.60 8.32 18.87
CA VAL A 288 -5.54 9.22 19.32
C VAL A 288 -4.82 8.53 20.47
N ASP A 289 -3.51 8.35 20.32
CA ASP A 289 -2.67 7.72 21.35
C ASP A 289 -2.80 8.41 22.71
N ALA A 290 -3.06 9.72 22.72
CA ALA A 290 -3.31 10.50 23.93
C ALA A 290 -4.49 9.96 24.78
N LEU A 291 -5.46 9.30 24.16
CA LEU A 291 -6.61 8.72 24.87
C LEU A 291 -6.24 7.46 25.65
N SER A 292 -5.12 6.79 25.36
CA SER A 292 -4.74 5.53 26.00
C SER A 292 -4.56 5.62 27.53
N SER A 293 -4.40 6.84 28.06
CA SER A 293 -4.34 7.11 29.50
C SER A 293 -5.71 7.20 30.19
N LEU A 294 -6.80 7.24 29.41
CA LEU A 294 -8.16 7.36 29.93
C LEU A 294 -8.76 5.99 30.22
N THR A 295 -9.72 5.98 31.14
CA THR A 295 -10.63 4.86 31.39
C THR A 295 -12.05 5.39 31.28
N TYR A 296 -12.97 4.57 30.77
CA TYR A 296 -14.39 4.88 30.74
C TYR A 296 -15.18 3.82 31.48
N GLU A 297 -16.34 4.24 31.97
CA GLU A 297 -17.29 3.41 32.70
C GLU A 297 -18.47 3.08 31.80
N TYR A 298 -18.91 1.82 31.82
CA TYR A 298 -20.16 1.38 31.21
C TYR A 298 -20.87 0.39 32.14
N ARG A 299 -22.18 0.29 32.02
CA ARG A 299 -23.02 -0.57 32.86
C ARG A 299 -23.17 -1.96 32.24
N ILE A 300 -23.16 -2.98 33.09
CA ILE A 300 -23.38 -4.40 32.74
C ILE A 300 -24.45 -5.00 33.65
N THR A 301 -25.02 -6.14 33.25
CA THR A 301 -25.85 -6.98 34.14
C THR A 301 -25.14 -8.29 34.45
N TYR A 302 -25.03 -8.68 35.72
CA TYR A 302 -24.41 -9.96 36.07
C TYR A 302 -25.30 -11.16 35.70
N PRO A 303 -24.70 -12.34 35.41
CA PRO A 303 -25.46 -13.56 35.12
C PRO A 303 -26.44 -14.00 36.22
N LEU A 304 -26.22 -13.57 37.46
CA LEU A 304 -27.06 -13.88 38.62
C LEU A 304 -28.08 -12.77 38.95
N GLY A 305 -28.21 -11.76 38.09
CA GLY A 305 -29.01 -10.56 38.31
C GLY A 305 -28.24 -9.44 39.03
N GLY A 306 -28.61 -8.20 38.75
CA GLY A 306 -28.00 -6.98 39.30
C GLY A 306 -27.14 -6.22 38.28
N GLU A 307 -27.22 -4.89 38.33
CA GLU A 307 -26.43 -3.98 37.48
C GLU A 307 -25.12 -3.59 38.17
N ALA A 308 -24.04 -3.46 37.41
CA ALA A 308 -22.76 -2.97 37.89
C ALA A 308 -22.08 -2.05 36.87
N ALA A 309 -21.21 -1.19 37.38
CA ALA A 309 -20.30 -0.40 36.58
C ALA A 309 -19.03 -1.21 36.28
N GLU A 310 -18.65 -1.28 35.01
CA GLU A 310 -17.40 -1.87 34.55
C GLU A 310 -16.53 -0.77 33.92
N TYR A 311 -15.22 -0.84 34.19
CA TYR A 311 -14.24 0.12 33.71
C TYR A 311 -13.40 -0.51 32.61
N LYS A 312 -13.27 0.19 31.49
CA LYS A 312 -12.40 -0.21 30.38
C LYS A 312 -11.38 0.86 30.09
N ALA A 313 -10.12 0.45 29.96
CA ALA A 313 -9.06 1.34 29.53
C ALA A 313 -9.24 1.67 28.05
N CYS A 314 -8.95 2.91 27.69
CA CYS A 314 -8.94 3.32 26.30
C CYS A 314 -7.76 2.69 25.56
N ASP A 315 -8.04 2.18 24.37
CA ASP A 315 -7.07 1.75 23.37
C ASP A 315 -7.62 2.08 21.97
N ALA A 316 -6.87 1.74 20.93
CA ALA A 316 -7.25 2.03 19.54
C ALA A 316 -8.55 1.35 19.06
N SER A 317 -9.05 0.36 19.81
CA SER A 317 -10.34 -0.30 19.55
C SER A 317 -11.44 0.12 20.52
N ALA A 318 -11.09 0.59 21.71
CA ALA A 318 -12.06 0.88 22.76
C ALA A 318 -12.51 2.34 22.77
N CYS A 319 -11.66 3.27 22.36
CA CYS A 319 -11.96 4.70 22.42
C CYS A 319 -11.57 5.43 21.14
N TYR A 320 -12.31 6.48 20.83
CA TYR A 320 -11.96 7.39 19.76
C TYR A 320 -12.23 8.84 20.16
N ALA A 321 -11.43 9.76 19.61
CA ALA A 321 -11.58 11.18 19.87
C ALA A 321 -12.72 11.74 19.04
N THR A 322 -13.55 12.61 19.60
CA THR A 322 -14.44 13.47 18.82
C THR A 322 -13.72 14.79 18.57
N VAL A 323 -13.65 15.19 17.30
CA VAL A 323 -12.93 16.40 16.90
C VAL A 323 -13.83 17.36 16.13
N ASP A 324 -13.48 18.63 16.17
CA ASP A 324 -14.09 19.61 15.28
C ASP A 324 -13.76 19.31 13.82
N PRO A 325 -14.63 19.73 12.87
CA PRO A 325 -14.32 19.66 11.45
C PRO A 325 -12.98 20.34 11.16
N ALA A 326 -12.05 19.57 10.61
CA ALA A 326 -10.69 20.03 10.41
C ALA A 326 -10.41 20.29 8.93
N ILE A 327 -9.83 21.45 8.65
CA ILE A 327 -9.52 21.91 7.29
C ILE A 327 -8.08 21.56 6.95
N GLY A 328 -7.91 20.87 5.84
CA GLY A 328 -6.65 20.46 5.27
C GLY A 328 -6.35 21.16 3.96
N VAL A 329 -5.07 21.43 3.71
CA VAL A 329 -4.58 21.87 2.40
C VAL A 329 -3.62 20.81 1.87
N PRO A 330 -4.11 19.79 1.14
CA PRO A 330 -3.25 18.75 0.60
C PRO A 330 -2.38 19.32 -0.53
N VAL A 331 -1.08 19.06 -0.45
CA VAL A 331 -0.10 19.34 -1.50
C VAL A 331 0.65 18.06 -1.79
N GLY A 332 0.64 17.64 -3.05
CA GLY A 332 1.06 16.29 -3.38
C GLY A 332 1.19 16.01 -4.86
N GLY A 333 1.31 14.73 -5.17
CA GLY A 333 1.42 14.21 -6.51
C GLY A 333 0.45 13.07 -6.75
N GLN A 334 0.13 12.86 -8.02
CA GLN A 334 -0.65 11.73 -8.48
C GLN A 334 0.10 11.01 -9.59
N VAL A 335 -0.12 9.71 -9.65
CA VAL A 335 0.36 8.85 -10.73
C VAL A 335 -0.78 7.94 -11.16
N PHE A 336 -1.09 7.92 -12.45
CA PHE A 336 -1.90 6.89 -13.07
C PHE A 336 -1.05 6.05 -14.01
N VAL A 337 -1.19 4.73 -13.91
CA VAL A 337 -0.57 3.76 -14.82
C VAL A 337 -1.67 2.84 -15.31
N GLY A 338 -1.87 2.81 -16.62
CA GLY A 338 -2.96 2.05 -17.21
C GLY A 338 -2.72 1.68 -18.66
N TYR A 339 -3.75 1.09 -19.25
CA TYR A 339 -3.75 0.62 -20.61
C TYR A 339 -4.92 1.23 -21.38
N ALA A 340 -4.64 1.76 -22.58
CA ALA A 340 -5.65 2.27 -23.48
C ALA A 340 -6.39 1.10 -24.15
N LEU A 341 -7.57 0.75 -23.65
CA LEU A 341 -8.42 -0.28 -24.26
C LEU A 341 -8.95 0.15 -25.62
N THR A 342 -9.28 1.44 -25.72
CA THR A 342 -9.65 2.12 -26.97
C THR A 342 -8.98 3.49 -27.01
N GLU A 343 -9.08 4.21 -28.13
CA GLU A 343 -8.61 5.60 -28.26
C GLU A 343 -9.36 6.61 -27.35
N LYS A 344 -10.39 6.14 -26.64
CA LYS A 344 -11.22 6.95 -25.75
C LYS A 344 -11.34 6.37 -24.35
N MET A 345 -10.66 5.27 -24.02
CA MET A 345 -10.88 4.59 -22.74
C MET A 345 -9.57 4.02 -22.21
N HIS A 346 -9.17 4.49 -21.03
CA HIS A 346 -8.01 4.04 -20.28
C HIS A 346 -8.46 3.32 -19.01
N LEU A 347 -7.93 2.13 -18.76
CA LEU A 347 -8.18 1.37 -17.55
C LEU A 347 -6.85 1.10 -16.86
N GLY A 348 -6.75 1.33 -15.55
CA GLY A 348 -5.49 1.19 -14.83
C GLY A 348 -5.63 1.34 -13.32
N GLY A 349 -4.53 1.72 -12.68
CA GLY A 349 -4.49 2.12 -11.28
C GLY A 349 -4.08 3.58 -11.15
N ARG A 350 -4.63 4.27 -10.16
CA ARG A 350 -4.24 5.63 -9.78
C ARG A 350 -3.78 5.66 -8.33
N PHE A 351 -2.73 6.41 -8.07
CA PHE A 351 -2.15 6.68 -6.77
C PHE A 351 -2.16 8.19 -6.53
N PHE A 352 -2.48 8.60 -5.31
CA PHE A 352 -2.37 9.96 -4.81
C PHE A 352 -1.54 9.92 -3.54
N GLY A 353 -0.57 10.82 -3.43
CA GLY A 353 0.17 11.03 -2.20
C GLY A 353 0.33 12.51 -1.91
N SER A 354 -0.01 12.93 -0.70
CA SER A 354 0.06 14.34 -0.29
C SER A 354 0.41 14.50 1.18
N TYR A 355 1.09 15.59 1.48
CA TYR A 355 1.16 16.14 2.83
C TYR A 355 0.13 17.24 3.00
N LEU A 356 -0.38 17.42 4.21
CA LEU A 356 -1.26 18.52 4.54
C LEU A 356 -0.45 19.66 5.14
N VAL A 357 -0.60 20.87 4.61
CA VAL A 357 0.09 22.06 5.16
C VAL A 357 -0.25 22.29 6.64
N THR A 358 -1.46 21.92 7.05
CA THR A 358 -1.95 22.00 8.44
C THR A 358 -1.44 20.86 9.33
N GLY A 359 -0.64 19.94 8.80
CA GLY A 359 -0.14 18.77 9.50
C GLY A 359 -0.89 17.50 9.14
N GLY A 360 -0.14 16.42 8.90
CA GLY A 360 -0.64 15.12 8.47
C GLY A 360 -0.34 14.79 7.00
N TYR A 361 -0.89 13.68 6.55
CA TYR A 361 -0.63 13.13 5.21
C TYR A 361 -1.80 12.26 4.72
N SER A 362 -1.83 11.99 3.43
CA SER A 362 -2.80 11.07 2.80
C SER A 362 -2.12 10.29 1.67
N LEU A 363 -2.33 8.97 1.68
CA LEU A 363 -1.88 8.04 0.65
C LEU A 363 -3.08 7.23 0.19
N LEU A 364 -3.51 7.43 -1.06
CA LEU A 364 -4.69 6.80 -1.65
C LEU A 364 -4.30 6.07 -2.93
N VAL A 365 -4.85 4.87 -3.12
CA VAL A 365 -4.59 4.07 -4.32
C VAL A 365 -5.82 3.28 -4.72
N GLY A 366 -5.98 3.00 -6.01
CA GLY A 366 -6.88 1.96 -6.45
C GLY A 366 -7.19 1.96 -7.94
N PRO A 367 -8.12 1.12 -8.40
CA PRO A 367 -8.44 0.97 -9.80
C PRO A 367 -9.12 2.23 -10.34
N ALA A 368 -8.74 2.62 -11.56
CA ALA A 368 -9.15 3.84 -12.21
C ALA A 368 -9.58 3.60 -13.67
N LEU A 369 -10.63 4.30 -14.07
CA LEU A 369 -11.15 4.36 -15.44
C LEU A 369 -11.18 5.82 -15.87
N SER A 370 -10.61 6.15 -17.03
CA SER A 370 -10.64 7.48 -17.63
C SER A 370 -11.15 7.38 -19.07
N VAL A 371 -12.16 8.18 -19.41
CA VAL A 371 -12.87 8.15 -20.68
C VAL A 371 -12.80 9.51 -21.36
N ARG A 372 -12.41 9.54 -22.63
CA ARG A 372 -12.36 10.74 -23.46
C ARG A 372 -13.76 11.08 -23.97
N VAL A 373 -14.31 12.19 -23.51
CA VAL A 373 -15.65 12.67 -23.88
C VAL A 373 -15.62 13.45 -25.19
N ASN A 374 -14.60 14.28 -25.37
CA ASN A 374 -14.34 15.03 -26.59
C ASN A 374 -12.82 15.19 -26.81
N ASP A 375 -12.40 16.02 -27.77
CA ASP A 375 -10.98 16.14 -28.12
C ASP A 375 -10.07 16.61 -26.99
N ARG A 376 -10.60 17.27 -25.95
CA ARG A 376 -9.81 17.78 -24.82
C ARG A 376 -10.26 17.30 -23.46
N LEU A 377 -11.50 16.85 -23.32
CA LEU A 377 -12.08 16.49 -22.03
C LEU A 377 -12.02 14.98 -21.77
N TRP A 378 -11.48 14.65 -20.62
CA TRP A 378 -11.47 13.33 -20.02
C TRP A 378 -12.29 13.36 -18.73
N VAL A 379 -13.12 12.34 -18.54
CA VAL A 379 -13.86 12.12 -17.30
C VAL A 379 -13.62 10.71 -16.82
N GLY A 380 -13.55 10.51 -15.52
CA GLY A 380 -13.22 9.21 -14.98
C GLY A 380 -13.61 9.04 -13.53
N GLY A 381 -13.21 7.91 -12.99
CA GLY A 381 -13.39 7.58 -11.60
C GLY A 381 -12.30 6.64 -11.11
N THR A 382 -11.93 6.79 -9.84
CA THR A 382 -11.03 5.90 -9.12
C THR A 382 -11.74 5.41 -7.87
N LEU A 383 -11.81 4.10 -7.67
CA LEU A 383 -12.13 3.56 -6.35
C LEU A 383 -10.85 3.63 -5.52
N VAL A 384 -10.90 4.29 -4.37
CA VAL A 384 -9.70 4.55 -3.57
C VAL A 384 -9.77 3.78 -2.27
N VAL A 385 -8.64 3.20 -1.87
CA VAL A 385 -8.34 2.74 -0.53
C VAL A 385 -7.04 3.38 -0.09
N GLY A 386 -6.86 3.58 1.21
CA GLY A 386 -5.67 4.27 1.67
C GLY A 386 -5.65 4.53 3.15
N PHE A 387 -4.71 5.36 3.54
CA PHE A 387 -4.52 5.76 4.92
C PHE A 387 -4.01 7.19 4.98
N GLY A 388 -4.23 7.81 6.13
CA GLY A 388 -3.76 9.15 6.39
C GLY A 388 -4.18 9.64 7.76
N GLY A 389 -3.73 10.84 8.05
CA GLY A 389 -4.03 11.57 9.27
C GLY A 389 -4.02 13.06 8.97
N GLN A 390 -4.73 13.80 9.81
CA GLN A 390 -4.64 15.25 9.82
C GLN A 390 -4.78 15.79 11.24
N ASN A 391 -4.12 16.91 11.49
CA ASN A 391 -4.30 17.59 12.76
C ASN A 391 -5.73 18.09 12.90
N ALA A 392 -6.33 17.81 14.06
CA ALA A 392 -7.67 18.26 14.41
C ALA A 392 -7.76 18.62 15.89
N THR A 393 -8.68 19.51 16.21
CA THR A 393 -8.95 19.94 17.59
C THR A 393 -9.83 18.91 18.28
N ILE A 394 -9.32 18.31 19.36
CA ILE A 394 -10.04 17.33 20.16
C ILE A 394 -10.97 18.04 21.14
N ASN A 395 -12.28 17.81 20.98
CA ASN A 395 -13.32 18.40 21.82
C ASN A 395 -14.02 17.40 22.73
N GLY A 396 -13.77 16.11 22.55
CA GLY A 396 -14.28 15.05 23.42
C GLY A 396 -13.65 13.70 23.09
N ALA A 397 -14.06 12.67 23.81
CA ALA A 397 -13.74 11.29 23.47
C ALA A 397 -14.97 10.41 23.76
N ARG A 398 -15.09 9.30 23.04
CA ARG A 398 -16.13 8.31 23.24
C ARG A 398 -15.53 6.92 23.39
N GLY A 399 -16.15 6.12 24.25
CA GLY A 399 -15.80 4.74 24.52
C GLY A 399 -16.90 3.81 24.03
N GLU A 400 -16.52 2.70 23.39
CA GLU A 400 -17.46 1.73 22.82
C GLU A 400 -18.10 0.87 23.91
N VAL A 401 -19.42 0.70 23.85
CA VAL A 401 -20.19 -0.19 24.73
C VAL A 401 -20.41 -1.52 23.99
N PRO A 402 -20.09 -2.68 24.60
CA PRO A 402 -20.38 -3.98 24.01
C PRO A 402 -21.85 -4.14 23.64
N SER A 403 -22.13 -4.79 22.51
CA SER A 403 -23.48 -4.90 21.94
C SER A 403 -24.52 -5.47 22.91
N GLU A 404 -24.10 -6.38 23.80
CA GLU A 404 -24.97 -6.97 24.83
C GLU A 404 -25.44 -5.97 25.90
N TRP A 405 -24.78 -4.81 26.02
CA TRP A 405 -25.03 -3.81 27.06
C TRP A 405 -25.52 -2.46 26.52
N VAL A 406 -25.79 -2.35 25.22
CA VAL A 406 -26.22 -1.10 24.55
C VAL A 406 -27.50 -0.53 25.20
N ASP A 407 -28.51 -1.38 25.40
CA ASP A 407 -29.80 -0.94 25.98
C ASP A 407 -29.64 -0.42 27.41
N LEU A 408 -28.71 -1.00 28.18
CA LEU A 408 -28.44 -0.63 29.56
C LEU A 408 -27.69 0.71 29.68
N ASN A 409 -26.89 1.03 28.67
CA ASN A 409 -26.11 2.27 28.61
C ASN A 409 -26.82 3.40 27.85
N GLY A 410 -27.95 3.09 27.21
CA GLY A 410 -28.70 4.06 26.39
C GLY A 410 -28.03 4.35 25.04
N GLY A 411 -27.09 3.51 24.60
CA GLY A 411 -26.31 3.68 23.39
C GLY A 411 -25.15 2.71 23.30
N ASP A 412 -24.57 2.62 22.11
CA ASP A 412 -23.34 1.88 21.79
C ASP A 412 -22.06 2.64 22.17
N GLU A 413 -22.21 3.84 22.75
CA GLU A 413 -21.11 4.72 23.10
C GLU A 413 -21.39 5.45 24.41
N VAL A 414 -20.33 5.70 25.17
CA VAL A 414 -20.34 6.60 26.33
C VAL A 414 -19.36 7.75 26.13
N GLU A 415 -19.77 8.95 26.53
CA GLU A 415 -18.93 10.15 26.43
C GLU A 415 -17.94 10.22 27.60
N LEU A 416 -16.66 10.46 27.29
CA LEU A 416 -15.59 10.62 28.27
C LEU A 416 -15.31 12.10 28.51
N GLN A 417 -15.09 12.44 29.78
CA GLN A 417 -14.57 13.76 30.12
C GLN A 417 -13.06 13.82 29.89
N LEU A 418 -12.62 14.77 29.06
CA LEU A 418 -11.21 14.97 28.78
C LEU A 418 -10.51 15.59 29.99
N ASN A 419 -9.41 14.96 30.42
CA ASN A 419 -8.44 15.54 31.33
C ASN A 419 -7.67 16.68 30.63
N ARG A 420 -7.35 17.77 31.36
CA ARG A 420 -6.46 18.88 30.92
C ARG A 420 -5.08 18.45 30.39
N THR A 421 -4.69 17.19 30.54
CA THR A 421 -3.42 16.65 30.02
C THR A 421 -3.45 16.33 28.52
N ILE A 422 -4.62 16.26 27.88
CA ILE A 422 -4.70 15.97 26.44
C ILE A 422 -4.46 17.27 25.65
N PRO A 423 -3.46 17.31 24.74
CA PRO A 423 -3.26 18.47 23.87
C PRO A 423 -4.52 18.78 23.07
N ALA A 424 -4.87 20.07 22.99
CA ALA A 424 -6.08 20.52 22.29
C ALA A 424 -6.05 20.16 20.79
N GLU A 425 -4.87 20.16 20.17
CA GLU A 425 -4.64 19.70 18.80
C GLU A 425 -3.74 18.47 18.81
N ASN A 426 -4.14 17.43 18.07
CA ASN A 426 -3.32 16.25 17.82
C ASN A 426 -3.53 15.76 16.39
N GLU A 427 -2.58 14.97 15.89
CA GLU A 427 -2.79 14.22 14.66
C GLU A 427 -3.90 13.19 14.90
N THR A 428 -5.01 13.40 14.22
CA THR A 428 -6.11 12.43 14.19
C THR A 428 -5.98 11.60 12.94
N GLY A 429 -5.59 10.34 13.15
CA GLY A 429 -5.62 9.36 12.08
C GLY A 429 -7.07 9.12 11.67
N PHE A 430 -7.40 9.34 10.40
CA PHE A 430 -8.59 8.72 9.84
C PHE A 430 -8.38 7.23 9.53
N GLY A 431 -7.15 6.73 9.71
CA GLY A 431 -6.82 5.30 9.62
C GLY A 431 -7.05 4.74 8.22
N PHE A 432 -7.34 3.44 8.13
CA PHE A 432 -7.76 2.84 6.86
C PHE A 432 -9.04 3.52 6.37
N SER A 433 -8.99 4.00 5.13
CA SER A 433 -10.05 4.73 4.48
C SER A 433 -10.34 4.13 3.12
N PHE A 434 -11.60 4.19 2.71
CA PHE A 434 -12.03 3.76 1.38
C PHE A 434 -13.04 4.75 0.81
N GLY A 435 -13.17 4.81 -0.51
CA GLY A 435 -14.09 5.74 -1.13
C GLY A 435 -13.95 5.81 -2.64
N ALA A 436 -14.30 6.97 -3.18
CA ALA A 436 -14.27 7.21 -4.61
C ALA A 436 -13.78 8.61 -4.93
N SER A 437 -13.05 8.72 -6.03
CA SER A 437 -12.57 9.97 -6.60
C SER A 437 -13.09 10.10 -8.03
N ALA A 438 -13.79 11.17 -8.34
CA ALA A 438 -14.15 11.50 -9.72
C ALA A 438 -12.96 12.17 -10.40
N GLU A 439 -12.74 11.95 -11.68
CA GLU A 439 -11.71 12.64 -12.48
C GLU A 439 -12.38 13.56 -13.49
N VAL A 440 -11.93 14.81 -13.55
CA VAL A 440 -12.21 15.74 -14.64
C VAL A 440 -10.89 16.32 -15.11
N SER A 441 -10.46 15.92 -16.31
CA SER A 441 -9.16 16.32 -16.87
C SER A 441 -9.32 16.97 -18.23
N PHE A 442 -8.65 18.11 -18.42
CA PHE A 442 -8.68 18.88 -19.65
C PHE A 442 -7.27 18.96 -20.26
N ALA A 443 -7.14 18.50 -21.51
CA ALA A 443 -5.89 18.61 -22.27
C ALA A 443 -5.66 20.08 -22.67
N LEU A 444 -4.62 20.67 -22.09
CA LEU A 444 -4.19 22.05 -22.35
C LEU A 444 -3.38 22.13 -23.65
N ALA A 445 -2.52 21.15 -23.89
CA ALA A 445 -1.68 21.04 -25.08
C ALA A 445 -1.33 19.57 -25.34
N GLU A 446 -1.16 19.23 -26.62
CA GLU A 446 -0.71 17.91 -27.06
C GLU A 446 0.68 18.04 -27.71
N PHE A 447 1.53 17.06 -27.46
CA PHE A 447 2.91 17.04 -27.90
C PHE A 447 3.25 15.69 -28.53
N GLY A 448 4.18 15.72 -29.47
CA GLY A 448 4.63 14.53 -30.20
C GLY A 448 3.75 14.18 -31.40
N LYS A 449 4.20 13.17 -32.14
CA LYS A 449 3.56 12.61 -33.34
C LYS A 449 3.92 11.13 -33.43
N GLY A 450 3.00 10.28 -33.86
CA GLY A 450 3.32 8.89 -34.15
C GLY A 450 3.68 8.06 -32.90
N LYS A 451 4.50 7.01 -33.07
CA LYS A 451 4.72 5.98 -32.02
C LYS A 451 5.71 6.42 -30.92
N SER A 452 6.15 7.68 -30.89
CA SER A 452 7.16 8.16 -29.93
C SER A 452 6.70 8.02 -28.48
N ILE A 453 7.60 7.60 -27.59
CA ILE A 453 7.40 7.54 -26.13
C ILE A 453 7.19 8.91 -25.49
N THR A 454 7.59 9.99 -26.19
CA THR A 454 7.38 11.37 -25.73
C THR A 454 6.00 11.92 -26.08
N THR A 455 5.20 11.16 -26.86
CA THR A 455 3.85 11.56 -27.26
C THR A 455 2.96 11.64 -26.03
N GLY A 456 2.28 12.77 -25.86
CA GLY A 456 1.52 13.00 -24.65
C GLY A 456 0.76 14.32 -24.65
N SER A 457 0.10 14.59 -23.54
CA SER A 457 -0.69 15.79 -23.33
C SER A 457 -0.40 16.41 -21.97
N LEU A 458 -0.19 17.72 -21.94
CA LEU A 458 -0.26 18.50 -20.71
C LEU A 458 -1.73 18.60 -20.31
N VAL A 459 -2.06 18.17 -19.10
CA VAL A 459 -3.44 18.07 -18.58
C VAL A 459 -3.60 18.89 -17.32
N ALA A 460 -4.68 19.68 -17.23
CA ALA A 460 -5.20 20.23 -15.98
C ALA A 460 -6.30 19.31 -15.47
N SER A 461 -6.26 18.94 -14.20
CA SER A 461 -7.15 17.91 -13.64
C SER A 461 -7.71 18.31 -12.29
N ALA A 462 -8.93 17.89 -12.01
CA ALA A 462 -9.56 17.95 -10.70
C ALA A 462 -10.05 16.56 -10.29
N TRP A 463 -9.88 16.23 -9.01
CA TRP A 463 -10.22 14.93 -8.45
C TRP A 463 -11.15 15.01 -7.23
N PRO A 464 -12.40 15.47 -7.34
CA PRO A 464 -13.33 15.46 -6.21
C PRO A 464 -13.39 14.07 -5.57
N THR A 465 -12.99 13.98 -4.30
CA THR A 465 -12.75 12.73 -3.60
C THR A 465 -13.57 12.68 -2.32
N PHE A 466 -14.29 11.57 -2.13
CA PHE A 466 -15.03 11.27 -0.92
C PHE A 466 -14.44 10.02 -0.29
N LEU A 467 -14.12 10.09 0.99
CA LEU A 467 -13.55 9.00 1.78
C LEU A 467 -14.46 8.71 2.97
N LYS A 468 -14.81 7.44 3.15
CA LYS A 468 -15.27 6.91 4.44
C LYS A 468 -14.05 6.45 5.21
N THR A 469 -13.94 6.94 6.43
CA THR A 469 -12.90 6.57 7.39
C THR A 469 -13.53 5.68 8.46
N TRP A 470 -12.76 5.09 9.38
CA TRP A 470 -13.36 4.25 10.42
C TRP A 470 -14.38 5.03 11.26
N ASN A 471 -13.97 6.20 11.75
CA ASN A 471 -14.74 7.02 12.70
C ASN A 471 -15.26 8.34 12.09
N GLY A 472 -15.33 8.45 10.77
CA GLY A 472 -15.72 9.68 10.10
C GLY A 472 -15.80 9.57 8.59
N TYR A 473 -15.67 10.72 7.93
CA TYR A 473 -15.56 10.88 6.49
C TYR A 473 -14.69 12.10 6.15
N ALA A 474 -14.06 12.06 4.98
CA ALA A 474 -13.30 13.18 4.45
C ALA A 474 -13.76 13.52 3.02
N ILE A 475 -13.75 14.80 2.70
CA ILE A 475 -14.02 15.31 1.36
C ILE A 475 -12.79 16.10 0.94
N ALA A 476 -12.20 15.75 -0.19
CA ALA A 476 -11.04 16.45 -0.74
C ALA A 476 -11.31 16.88 -2.18
N LEU A 477 -10.75 18.04 -2.56
CA LEU A 477 -10.74 18.52 -3.92
C LEU A 477 -9.29 18.83 -4.38
N PRO A 478 -8.49 17.80 -4.68
CA PRO A 478 -7.24 17.95 -5.41
C PRO A 478 -7.48 18.56 -6.80
N ILE A 479 -6.72 19.59 -7.12
CA ILE A 479 -6.67 20.24 -8.43
C ILE A 479 -5.20 20.41 -8.79
N GLY A 480 -4.83 19.99 -9.99
CA GLY A 480 -3.43 19.90 -10.38
C GLY A 480 -3.19 19.95 -11.87
N VAL A 481 -1.90 19.94 -12.21
CA VAL A 481 -1.41 19.85 -13.57
C VAL A 481 -0.45 18.69 -13.69
N GLY A 482 -0.49 18.00 -14.81
CA GLY A 482 0.34 16.83 -15.07
C GLY A 482 0.58 16.60 -16.55
N TYR A 483 1.38 15.58 -16.84
CA TYR A 483 1.65 15.14 -18.19
C TYR A 483 1.19 13.69 -18.35
N ARG A 484 0.34 13.44 -19.35
CA ARG A 484 -0.17 12.13 -19.72
C ARG A 484 0.51 11.65 -21.00
N PHE A 485 1.31 10.60 -20.88
CA PHE A 485 1.98 9.87 -21.97
C PHE A 485 1.02 8.83 -22.57
N HIS A 486 0.95 8.75 -23.91
CA HIS A 486 -0.01 7.91 -24.68
C HIS A 486 0.63 6.78 -25.51
#